data_AF-A0A662XA40-F1
#
_entry.id   AF-A0A662XA40-F1
#
_cell.length_a   1.000
_cell.length_b   1.000
_cell.length_c   1.000
_cell.angle_alpha   90.00
_cell.angle_beta   90.00
_cell.angle_gamma   90.00
#
_symmetry.space_group_name_H-M   'P 1'
#
loop_
_entity.id
_entity.type
_entity.pdbx_description
1 polymer ?
#
loop_
_entity_poly.entity_id
_entity_poly.type
_entity_poly.pdbx_seq_one_letter_code
_entity_poly.pdbx_strand_id
1 'polypeptide(L)'
;MGPDGHTCSLFPGHPLLEEKTLFVASIEDSPKPPPQRITLTYPVVNNAANVRHFSRSAALVPSSQSPLSRVQVVFVATGAGKAELMPHMIGLEERSPSLPAAAVKPTDGVVYWYVDQDAAAKLSDEAKIMPAATAAKKKDALVVVACAVALTGLAVWARSKQVARIRLQRKQLTNLRFDLSVAEIEAETERILSKMKRVDDEIAALSPAAISFEGSAQKLIDLDHEMLSRVTNVTFLGQVSADKATRDACTKADEAIEDFSVLRSMRADVYKTIHALYKSAAFKKLDAVTQRYVHRLVQDFERNGLQLSEAKQKEVQAWKQKLSKLGIQFHQNLTEETVEVNFSLEELKGLSEDFIAALEKGDDGKFKVTFASHELLHVFALSNLLVRPRALVMAETPANVKAFLSDLDNKLVPLAKKDLDNLLKLKEVDCERNGWKFDGKINMWDFRFYMDQFVKKHCSIDAEKVREFFPLAHVTTELLAMYQELLSLKFVEISQPHVWHKDVRMFAVYDARPQKAGRLVGHFYLDLFPRPGKYGHAACFTLQQGCVNSAGVREYPAAAMVANFNAPTKAKPSLLGHQEVVTYFHEFGHVMHCLCSEVDIPRFAGTRVERDFVEAPSQMLENWCWEKEPLQ
;
A
#
# COMPACT_ATOMS: atom_id res chain seq x y z
N MET A 1 8.42 12.38 -6.04
CA MET A 1 7.82 13.03 -7.21
C MET A 1 8.09 14.52 -7.12
N GLY A 2 7.97 15.27 -8.22
CA GLY A 2 7.78 16.72 -8.14
C GLY A 2 6.33 17.08 -7.75
N PRO A 3 6.06 18.33 -7.33
CA PRO A 3 4.71 18.82 -7.03
C PRO A 3 3.84 18.99 -8.30
N ASP A 4 4.48 18.86 -9.46
CA ASP A 4 3.91 18.83 -10.80
C ASP A 4 3.57 17.40 -11.26
N GLY A 5 3.58 16.42 -10.36
CA GLY A 5 3.32 15.00 -10.67
C GLY A 5 4.45 14.31 -11.45
N HIS A 6 5.58 14.98 -11.75
CA HIS A 6 6.68 14.34 -12.46
C HIS A 6 7.27 13.18 -11.63
N THR A 7 7.13 11.97 -12.14
CA THR A 7 7.65 10.71 -11.59
C THR A 7 8.98 10.29 -12.22
N CYS A 8 9.29 10.72 -13.45
CA CYS A 8 10.51 10.35 -14.18
C CYS A 8 11.29 11.60 -14.62
N SER A 9 12.28 11.99 -13.83
CA SER A 9 13.01 13.27 -13.91
C SER A 9 14.36 13.11 -14.62
N LEU A 10 14.33 12.72 -15.89
CA LEU A 10 15.53 12.50 -16.71
C LEU A 10 16.02 13.83 -17.32
N PHE A 11 17.00 14.47 -16.69
CA PHE A 11 17.53 15.78 -17.11
C PHE A 11 18.86 15.66 -17.87
N PRO A 12 19.08 16.40 -18.99
CA PRO A 12 20.35 16.41 -19.71
C PRO A 12 21.55 16.71 -18.82
N GLY A 13 22.61 15.91 -18.91
CA GLY A 13 23.87 16.10 -18.17
C GLY A 13 23.80 15.85 -16.66
N HIS A 14 22.67 15.38 -16.13
CA HIS A 14 22.49 15.13 -14.70
C HIS A 14 23.10 13.77 -14.29
N PRO A 15 23.82 13.64 -13.14
CA PRO A 15 24.47 12.38 -12.74
C PRO A 15 23.53 11.17 -12.65
N LEU A 16 22.26 11.41 -12.30
CA LEU A 16 21.17 10.42 -12.32
C LEU A 16 21.08 9.59 -13.62
N LEU A 17 21.49 10.15 -14.77
CA LEU A 17 21.48 9.41 -16.04
C LEU A 17 22.46 8.22 -16.05
N GLU A 18 23.41 8.17 -15.12
CA GLU A 18 24.38 7.09 -14.96
C GLU A 18 23.91 5.98 -13.99
N GLU A 19 22.77 6.17 -13.30
CA GLU A 19 22.22 5.21 -12.34
C GLU A 19 21.76 3.92 -13.04
N LYS A 20 22.22 2.77 -12.53
CA LYS A 20 22.09 1.44 -13.17
C LYS A 20 21.45 0.37 -12.27
N THR A 21 21.16 0.70 -11.01
CA THR A 21 20.87 -0.26 -9.94
C THR A 21 19.62 0.08 -9.14
N LEU A 22 19.46 1.34 -8.74
CA LEU A 22 18.30 1.82 -8.01
C LEU A 22 17.09 1.92 -8.94
N PHE A 23 15.90 1.64 -8.42
CA PHE A 23 14.64 1.86 -9.13
C PHE A 23 14.09 3.27 -8.96
N VAL A 24 14.25 3.79 -7.75
CA VAL A 24 13.80 5.08 -7.29
C VAL A 24 15.02 5.74 -6.66
N ALA A 25 15.27 7.01 -6.99
CA ALA A 25 16.34 7.80 -6.42
C ALA A 25 15.81 9.16 -5.94
N SER A 26 16.41 9.70 -4.89
CA SER A 26 16.29 11.11 -4.54
C SER A 26 17.36 11.90 -5.28
N ILE A 27 16.97 12.99 -5.94
CA ILE A 27 17.88 14.02 -6.44
C ILE A 27 17.64 15.31 -5.64
N GLU A 28 18.70 16.10 -5.43
CA GLU A 28 18.64 17.35 -4.65
C GLU A 28 18.89 18.60 -5.52
N ASP A 29 19.23 18.38 -6.79
CA ASP A 29 19.81 19.31 -7.75
C ASP A 29 18.98 19.39 -9.06
N SER A 30 17.70 19.01 -9.01
CA SER A 30 16.80 19.11 -10.17
C SER A 30 16.79 20.54 -10.76
N PRO A 31 17.09 20.72 -12.06
CA PRO A 31 17.03 22.02 -12.73
C PRO A 31 15.60 22.56 -12.88
N LYS A 32 14.57 21.76 -12.58
CA LYS A 32 13.19 22.24 -12.39
C LYS A 32 12.88 22.39 -10.89
N PRO A 33 12.23 23.48 -10.44
CA PRO A 33 11.75 23.60 -9.05
C PRO A 33 10.70 22.54 -8.70
N PRO A 34 10.68 22.00 -7.47
CA PRO A 34 11.73 22.07 -6.46
C PRO A 34 12.96 21.24 -6.89
N PRO A 35 14.17 21.65 -6.45
CA PRO A 35 15.40 20.95 -6.81
C PRO A 35 15.49 19.57 -6.12
N GLN A 36 14.89 19.44 -4.92
CA GLN A 36 14.73 18.17 -4.23
C GLN A 36 13.49 17.42 -4.73
N ARG A 37 13.68 16.21 -5.27
CA ARG A 37 12.58 15.30 -5.66
C ARG A 37 12.99 13.83 -5.68
N ILE A 38 12.03 12.96 -5.38
CA ILE A 38 12.14 11.51 -5.62
C ILE A 38 11.70 11.21 -7.06
N THR A 39 12.43 10.35 -7.78
CA THR A 39 12.19 10.03 -9.19
C THR A 39 12.50 8.57 -9.53
N LEU A 40 11.78 8.02 -10.50
CA LEU A 40 12.14 6.80 -11.24
C LEU A 40 13.42 7.02 -12.05
N THR A 41 14.13 5.94 -12.33
CA THR A 41 15.43 5.88 -13.01
C THR A 41 15.38 4.97 -14.24
N TYR A 42 16.41 5.00 -15.11
CA TYR A 42 16.48 4.11 -16.28
C TYR A 42 16.29 2.62 -15.95
N PRO A 43 16.82 2.06 -14.85
CA PRO A 43 16.56 0.69 -14.42
C PRO A 43 15.08 0.30 -14.29
N VAL A 44 14.15 1.22 -14.00
CA VAL A 44 12.70 0.91 -14.07
C VAL A 44 12.23 0.97 -15.52
N VAL A 45 12.45 2.11 -16.17
CA VAL A 45 11.87 2.41 -17.50
C VAL A 45 12.35 1.43 -18.59
N ASN A 46 13.59 0.93 -18.49
CA ASN A 46 14.18 0.03 -19.49
C ASN A 46 13.99 -1.48 -19.19
N ASN A 47 13.50 -1.85 -18.00
CA ASN A 47 13.27 -3.26 -17.60
C ASN A 47 11.79 -3.66 -17.48
N ALA A 48 10.84 -2.77 -17.79
CA ALA A 48 9.44 -3.13 -17.93
C ALA A 48 9.26 -4.11 -19.12
N ALA A 49 9.33 -5.43 -18.85
CA ALA A 49 8.83 -6.52 -19.71
C ALA A 49 9.04 -7.93 -19.10
N ASN A 50 7.93 -8.65 -18.84
CA ASN A 50 7.68 -10.12 -19.03
C ASN A 50 6.32 -10.51 -18.37
N VAL A 51 5.58 -11.60 -18.63
CA VAL A 51 5.21 -12.50 -19.77
C VAL A 51 4.20 -13.51 -19.14
N ARG A 52 3.00 -13.85 -19.65
CA ARG A 52 2.23 -13.53 -20.87
C ARG A 52 0.72 -13.73 -20.59
N HIS A 53 -0.16 -13.15 -21.42
CA HIS A 53 -1.63 -13.22 -21.25
C HIS A 53 -2.29 -14.54 -21.69
N PHE A 54 -3.40 -14.86 -21.03
CA PHE A 54 -4.56 -15.50 -21.64
C PHE A 54 -5.54 -14.43 -22.15
N SER A 55 -6.07 -14.59 -23.35
CA SER A 55 -7.05 -13.72 -24.01
C SER A 55 -7.57 -14.48 -25.24
N ARG A 56 -8.85 -14.45 -25.64
CA ARG A 56 -10.01 -13.67 -25.15
C ARG A 56 -11.32 -14.42 -25.46
N SER A 57 -12.42 -13.78 -25.07
CA SER A 57 -13.83 -13.83 -25.55
C SER A 57 -14.22 -14.74 -26.74
N ALA A 58 -15.48 -15.16 -26.74
CA ALA A 58 -16.06 -16.12 -27.68
C ALA A 58 -16.22 -15.64 -29.14
N ALA A 59 -16.26 -16.63 -30.04
CA ALA A 59 -16.84 -16.65 -31.39
C ALA A 59 -16.03 -16.12 -32.61
N LEU A 60 -15.32 -17.06 -33.26
CA LEU A 60 -15.26 -17.32 -34.72
C LEU A 60 -14.71 -16.20 -35.67
N VAL A 61 -13.45 -16.26 -36.15
CA VAL A 61 -12.87 -17.08 -37.28
C VAL A 61 -12.87 -16.33 -38.64
N PRO A 62 -11.84 -16.44 -39.53
CA PRO A 62 -10.54 -17.12 -39.46
C PRO A 62 -9.27 -16.22 -39.55
N SER A 63 -8.17 -16.76 -39.06
CA SER A 63 -6.74 -16.45 -39.30
C SER A 63 -6.37 -15.79 -40.65
N SER A 64 -5.40 -14.87 -40.77
CA SER A 64 -4.02 -14.94 -40.23
C SER A 64 -3.23 -13.63 -40.47
N GLN A 65 -2.10 -13.45 -39.76
CA GLN A 65 -1.12 -12.36 -39.90
C GLN A 65 -1.51 -10.96 -39.37
N SER A 66 -1.11 -10.64 -38.13
CA SER A 66 -0.88 -9.26 -37.64
C SER A 66 0.08 -9.28 -36.43
N PRO A 67 1.07 -8.37 -36.32
CA PRO A 67 2.07 -8.39 -35.24
C PRO A 67 1.87 -7.23 -34.24
N LEU A 68 1.11 -7.44 -33.17
CA LEU A 68 0.98 -6.50 -32.05
C LEU A 68 1.07 -7.25 -30.70
N SER A 69 2.26 -7.32 -30.11
CA SER A 69 2.52 -8.04 -28.85
C SER A 69 3.86 -7.66 -28.18
N ARG A 70 4.09 -6.37 -27.89
CA ARG A 70 5.27 -5.86 -27.16
C ARG A 70 4.90 -4.73 -26.21
N VAL A 71 5.66 -4.57 -25.12
CA VAL A 71 5.47 -3.53 -24.09
C VAL A 71 5.58 -2.13 -24.69
N GLN A 72 4.83 -1.17 -24.16
CA GLN A 72 4.72 0.19 -24.70
C GLN A 72 5.32 1.21 -23.73
N VAL A 73 6.29 2.00 -24.18
CA VAL A 73 6.69 3.26 -23.50
C VAL A 73 6.31 4.41 -24.39
N VAL A 74 5.59 5.39 -23.86
CA VAL A 74 5.03 6.50 -24.64
C VAL A 74 5.71 7.81 -24.27
N PHE A 75 6.24 8.50 -25.28
CA PHE A 75 6.64 9.90 -25.19
C PHE A 75 5.66 10.80 -25.95
N VAL A 76 5.42 11.98 -25.40
CA VAL A 76 4.67 13.06 -26.05
C VAL A 76 5.60 14.27 -26.19
N ALA A 77 5.74 14.81 -27.40
CA ALA A 77 6.56 15.98 -27.68
C ALA A 77 5.80 16.98 -28.57
N THR A 78 5.69 18.22 -28.12
CA THR A 78 4.88 19.26 -28.77
C THR A 78 5.66 20.56 -28.96
N GLY A 79 5.29 21.30 -30.00
CA GLY A 79 5.78 22.64 -30.33
C GLY A 79 7.08 22.69 -31.13
N ALA A 80 7.22 23.76 -31.93
CA ALA A 80 8.29 23.93 -32.93
C ALA A 80 9.72 23.83 -32.37
N GLY A 81 9.93 24.17 -31.09
CA GLY A 81 11.22 24.02 -30.41
C GLY A 81 11.69 22.57 -30.22
N LYS A 82 10.90 21.56 -30.64
CA LYS A 82 11.28 20.14 -30.66
C LYS A 82 11.64 19.61 -32.04
N ALA A 83 11.28 20.32 -33.12
CA ALA A 83 11.46 19.84 -34.49
C ALA A 83 12.92 19.45 -34.82
N GLU A 84 13.89 20.25 -34.37
CA GLU A 84 15.33 19.98 -34.52
C GLU A 84 15.82 18.75 -33.75
N LEU A 85 15.14 18.37 -32.66
CA LEU A 85 15.59 17.30 -31.77
C LEU A 85 14.98 15.94 -32.13
N MET A 86 13.78 15.94 -32.74
CA MET A 86 13.03 14.71 -33.02
C MET A 86 13.81 13.66 -33.82
N PRO A 87 14.57 13.98 -34.89
CA PRO A 87 15.37 12.99 -35.63
C PRO A 87 16.37 12.23 -34.74
N HIS A 88 17.05 12.93 -33.82
CA HIS A 88 17.96 12.34 -32.85
C HIS A 88 17.23 11.57 -31.74
N MET A 89 16.05 12.03 -31.31
CA MET A 89 15.28 11.41 -30.23
C MET A 89 14.72 10.04 -30.63
N ILE A 90 14.24 9.88 -31.86
CA ILE A 90 13.73 8.60 -32.38
C ILE A 90 14.85 7.75 -33.02
N GLY A 91 15.99 8.35 -33.36
CA GLY A 91 17.17 7.67 -33.90
C GLY A 91 17.17 7.49 -35.42
N LEU A 92 16.61 8.46 -36.16
CA LEU A 92 16.87 8.62 -37.60
C LEU A 92 18.26 9.21 -37.86
N GLU A 93 18.74 10.03 -36.94
CA GLU A 93 20.09 10.61 -36.96
C GLU A 93 20.91 10.12 -35.75
N GLU A 94 22.22 10.41 -35.76
CA GLU A 94 23.13 10.02 -34.69
C GLU A 94 22.63 10.57 -33.34
N ARG A 95 22.43 9.67 -32.36
CA ARG A 95 21.77 10.02 -31.09
C ARG A 95 22.71 10.83 -30.22
N SER A 96 22.39 12.10 -30.00
CA SER A 96 23.15 12.91 -29.04
C SER A 96 23.01 12.36 -27.61
N PRO A 97 24.12 12.14 -26.87
CA PRO A 97 24.07 11.77 -25.45
C PRO A 97 23.49 12.88 -24.56
N SER A 98 23.27 14.10 -25.08
CA SER A 98 22.58 15.19 -24.38
C SER A 98 21.05 15.05 -24.34
N LEU A 99 20.46 13.98 -24.90
CA LEU A 99 19.01 13.78 -25.00
C LEU A 99 18.57 12.55 -24.18
N PRO A 100 18.17 12.71 -22.89
CA PRO A 100 17.87 11.58 -22.00
C PRO A 100 16.77 10.64 -22.51
N ALA A 101 15.73 11.19 -23.14
CA ALA A 101 14.64 10.40 -23.70
C ALA A 101 15.10 9.45 -24.84
N ALA A 102 16.19 9.78 -25.54
CA ALA A 102 16.78 8.93 -26.59
C ALA A 102 17.55 7.71 -26.03
N ALA A 103 17.85 7.70 -24.72
CA ALA A 103 18.47 6.59 -24.01
C ALA A 103 17.44 5.65 -23.35
N VAL A 104 16.14 5.97 -23.42
CA VAL A 104 15.08 5.02 -23.06
C VAL A 104 14.96 3.97 -24.16
N LYS A 105 15.24 2.72 -23.79
CA LYS A 105 15.24 1.55 -24.65
C LYS A 105 14.80 0.33 -23.82
N PRO A 106 13.50 0.06 -23.75
CA PRO A 106 12.97 -1.15 -23.12
C PRO A 106 13.58 -2.39 -23.76
N THR A 107 14.00 -3.35 -22.92
CA THR A 107 14.76 -4.53 -23.40
C THR A 107 13.94 -5.41 -24.34
N ASP A 108 12.63 -5.56 -24.11
CA ASP A 108 11.69 -6.34 -24.94
C ASP A 108 10.44 -5.53 -25.36
N GLY A 109 10.53 -4.19 -25.36
CA GLY A 109 9.42 -3.27 -25.66
C GLY A 109 9.60 -2.41 -26.92
N VAL A 110 8.61 -1.55 -27.16
CA VAL A 110 8.56 -0.55 -28.24
C VAL A 110 8.36 0.83 -27.61
N VAL A 111 9.06 1.84 -28.12
CA VAL A 111 8.87 3.23 -27.72
C VAL A 111 8.01 3.93 -28.77
N TYR A 112 6.85 4.45 -28.38
CA TYR A 112 5.98 5.26 -29.21
C TYR A 112 6.21 6.74 -28.96
N TRP A 113 6.15 7.54 -30.02
CA TRP A 113 6.30 8.99 -29.98
C TRP A 113 5.05 9.64 -30.57
N TYR A 114 4.27 10.31 -29.74
CA TYR A 114 3.21 11.21 -30.19
C TYR A 114 3.80 12.60 -30.35
N VAL A 115 3.73 13.12 -31.57
CA VAL A 115 4.20 14.46 -31.93
C VAL A 115 3.08 15.26 -32.56
N ASP A 116 3.04 16.56 -32.25
CA ASP A 116 2.19 17.50 -32.98
C ASP A 116 2.82 17.90 -34.32
N GLN A 117 2.07 18.65 -35.13
CA GLN A 117 2.50 19.08 -36.47
C GLN A 117 3.81 19.90 -36.42
N ASP A 118 3.99 20.71 -35.38
CA ASP A 118 5.17 21.56 -35.23
C ASP A 118 6.41 20.75 -34.83
N ALA A 119 6.28 19.80 -33.89
CA ALA A 119 7.37 18.90 -33.51
C ALA A 119 7.71 17.89 -34.62
N ALA A 120 6.75 17.51 -35.45
CA ALA A 120 6.95 16.61 -36.59
C ALA A 120 7.55 17.29 -37.85
N ALA A 121 7.72 18.62 -37.85
CA ALA A 121 8.02 19.41 -39.05
C ALA A 121 9.32 19.03 -39.79
N LYS A 122 10.26 18.35 -39.13
CA LYS A 122 11.52 17.85 -39.73
C LYS A 122 11.60 16.33 -39.91
N LEU A 123 10.52 15.60 -39.62
CA LEU A 123 10.45 14.17 -39.88
C LEU A 123 10.06 13.92 -41.34
N SER A 124 10.80 13.05 -42.03
CA SER A 124 10.48 12.64 -43.41
C SER A 124 9.12 11.93 -43.48
N ASP A 125 8.48 11.92 -44.65
CA ASP A 125 7.17 11.29 -44.80
C ASP A 125 7.23 9.76 -44.65
N GLU A 126 8.38 9.14 -44.90
CA GLU A 126 8.64 7.72 -44.64
C GLU A 126 8.73 7.40 -43.14
N ALA A 127 9.14 8.37 -42.29
CA ALA A 127 9.13 8.21 -40.84
C ALA A 127 7.72 8.31 -40.22
N LYS A 128 6.71 8.73 -41.00
CA LYS A 128 5.32 8.92 -40.53
C LYS A 128 4.47 7.66 -40.67
N ILE A 129 4.90 6.65 -41.45
CA ILE A 129 4.21 5.36 -41.62
C ILE A 129 5.24 4.24 -41.86
N MET A 130 5.36 3.26 -40.97
CA MET A 130 6.16 2.04 -41.20
C MET A 130 5.37 0.74 -40.97
N PRO A 131 5.33 -0.20 -41.95
CA PRO A 131 4.74 -1.52 -41.80
C PRO A 131 5.73 -2.57 -41.28
N ALA A 132 5.22 -3.65 -40.68
CA ALA A 132 6.03 -4.74 -40.11
C ALA A 132 6.35 -5.85 -41.12
N ALA A 133 7.58 -6.39 -41.10
CA ALA A 133 8.09 -7.38 -42.04
C ALA A 133 8.62 -8.69 -41.41
N THR A 134 8.65 -9.73 -42.23
CA THR A 134 8.63 -11.19 -41.99
C THR A 134 9.92 -11.93 -41.56
N ALA A 135 9.77 -12.83 -40.58
CA ALA A 135 10.11 -14.29 -40.52
C ALA A 135 11.43 -14.91 -41.08
N ALA A 136 11.99 -15.87 -40.30
CA ALA A 136 12.74 -17.06 -40.78
C ALA A 136 12.72 -18.23 -39.74
N LYS A 137 12.92 -19.49 -40.19
CA LYS A 137 12.78 -20.75 -39.42
C LYS A 137 14.10 -21.52 -39.22
N LYS A 138 14.16 -22.43 -38.23
CA LYS A 138 14.76 -23.78 -38.39
C LYS A 138 14.21 -24.80 -37.36
N LYS A 139 14.36 -26.10 -37.65
CA LYS A 139 13.81 -27.26 -36.92
C LYS A 139 14.90 -27.96 -36.07
N ASP A 140 14.52 -28.87 -35.16
CA ASP A 140 14.79 -30.32 -35.32
C ASP A 140 14.07 -31.20 -34.28
N ALA A 141 13.95 -32.50 -34.59
CA ALA A 141 13.42 -33.58 -33.74
C ALA A 141 14.60 -34.45 -33.22
N LEU A 142 14.51 -35.54 -32.44
CA LEU A 142 13.45 -36.46 -31.99
C LEU A 142 14.01 -37.21 -30.74
N VAL A 143 13.21 -38.01 -30.03
CA VAL A 143 13.42 -39.45 -29.67
C VAL A 143 12.55 -39.85 -28.46
N VAL A 144 12.14 -41.12 -28.41
CA VAL A 144 10.96 -41.63 -27.68
C VAL A 144 11.31 -42.88 -26.84
N VAL A 145 10.77 -42.92 -25.61
CA VAL A 145 10.47 -44.09 -24.72
C VAL A 145 11.59 -44.98 -24.16
N ALA A 146 11.72 -44.91 -22.83
CA ALA A 146 11.89 -46.00 -21.84
C ALA A 146 11.77 -45.34 -20.43
N CYS A 147 11.11 -45.82 -19.37
CA CYS A 147 10.51 -47.12 -19.00
C CYS A 147 9.26 -46.90 -18.13
N ALA A 148 8.13 -47.54 -18.44
CA ALA A 148 6.85 -47.31 -17.74
C ALA A 148 6.75 -47.89 -16.31
N VAL A 149 7.67 -48.76 -15.89
CA VAL A 149 7.61 -49.45 -14.57
C VAL A 149 8.43 -48.72 -13.50
N ALA A 150 9.39 -47.87 -13.88
CA ALA A 150 10.10 -47.00 -12.92
C ALA A 150 9.20 -45.84 -12.43
N LEU A 151 8.26 -45.39 -13.28
CA LEU A 151 7.47 -44.18 -13.04
C LEU A 151 6.49 -44.26 -11.87
N THR A 152 5.96 -45.43 -11.50
CA THR A 152 5.07 -45.55 -10.33
C THR A 152 5.84 -45.52 -9.01
N GLY A 153 6.96 -46.24 -8.92
CA GLY A 153 7.89 -46.16 -7.78
C GLY A 153 8.49 -44.77 -7.62
N LEU A 154 8.95 -44.15 -8.71
CA LEU A 154 9.41 -42.76 -8.72
C LEU A 154 8.26 -41.78 -8.46
N ALA A 155 7.03 -41.98 -8.90
CA ALA A 155 5.92 -41.08 -8.59
C ALA A 155 5.47 -41.19 -7.12
N VAL A 156 5.58 -42.36 -6.48
CA VAL A 156 5.27 -42.53 -5.05
C VAL A 156 6.42 -42.01 -4.19
N TRP A 157 7.69 -42.25 -4.55
CA TRP A 157 8.85 -41.66 -3.87
C TRP A 157 8.97 -40.16 -4.12
N ALA A 158 8.66 -39.68 -5.32
CA ALA A 158 8.56 -38.26 -5.62
C ALA A 158 7.34 -37.66 -4.94
N ARG A 159 6.18 -38.33 -4.82
CA ARG A 159 5.08 -37.86 -3.96
C ARG A 159 5.47 -37.83 -2.49
N SER A 160 6.19 -38.82 -1.96
CA SER A 160 6.58 -38.82 -0.55
C SER A 160 7.67 -37.78 -0.28
N LYS A 161 8.64 -37.62 -1.18
CA LYS A 161 9.62 -36.52 -1.15
C LYS A 161 8.98 -35.16 -1.45
N GLN A 162 7.94 -35.07 -2.27
CA GLN A 162 7.19 -33.83 -2.54
C GLN A 162 6.28 -33.50 -1.36
N VAL A 163 5.66 -34.45 -0.68
CA VAL A 163 4.89 -34.24 0.56
C VAL A 163 5.83 -33.94 1.73
N ALA A 164 7.02 -34.55 1.79
CA ALA A 164 8.06 -34.19 2.75
C ALA A 164 8.68 -32.81 2.46
N ARG A 165 8.89 -32.45 1.18
CA ARG A 165 9.38 -31.14 0.73
C ARG A 165 8.31 -30.07 0.85
N ILE A 166 7.04 -30.38 0.65
CA ILE A 166 5.88 -29.54 0.99
C ILE A 166 5.78 -29.42 2.51
N ARG A 167 6.00 -30.47 3.31
CA ARG A 167 6.10 -30.35 4.78
C ARG A 167 7.31 -29.53 5.23
N LEU A 168 8.42 -29.55 4.47
CA LEU A 168 9.60 -28.69 4.72
C LEU A 168 9.40 -27.25 4.23
N GLN A 169 8.64 -27.02 3.16
CA GLN A 169 8.22 -25.69 2.69
C GLN A 169 7.07 -25.13 3.54
N ARG A 170 6.28 -26.02 4.18
CA ARG A 170 5.35 -25.73 5.27
C ARG A 170 6.02 -25.61 6.64
N LYS A 171 7.35 -25.79 6.76
CA LYS A 171 8.11 -25.07 7.80
C LYS A 171 8.23 -23.62 7.34
N GLN A 172 7.05 -23.01 7.45
CA GLN A 172 6.54 -21.67 7.21
C GLN A 172 7.44 -20.76 6.35
N LEU A 173 6.86 -20.33 5.22
CA LEU A 173 7.43 -19.34 4.29
C LEU A 173 7.70 -17.97 4.96
N THR A 174 7.14 -17.76 6.14
CA THR A 174 7.29 -16.62 7.07
C THR A 174 7.45 -17.19 8.48
N ASN A 175 7.72 -16.38 9.50
CA ASN A 175 7.71 -16.86 10.91
C ASN A 175 6.29 -16.81 11.53
N LEU A 176 5.25 -16.75 10.70
CA LEU A 176 3.89 -16.41 11.13
C LEU A 176 3.05 -17.64 11.49
N ARG A 177 2.31 -17.52 12.60
CA ARG A 177 1.37 -18.49 13.18
C ARG A 177 -0.02 -17.89 13.23
N PHE A 178 -0.98 -18.60 12.64
CA PHE A 178 -2.42 -18.24 12.64
C PHE A 178 -3.28 -19.30 13.32
N ASP A 179 -2.62 -20.18 14.07
CA ASP A 179 -3.12 -21.44 14.61
C ASP A 179 -2.77 -21.62 16.10
N LEU A 180 -2.39 -20.53 16.78
CA LEU A 180 -2.15 -20.53 18.21
C LEU A 180 -3.48 -20.63 18.98
N SER A 181 -3.51 -21.52 19.97
CA SER A 181 -4.59 -21.55 20.97
C SER A 181 -4.49 -20.36 21.94
N VAL A 182 -5.57 -20.07 22.66
CA VAL A 182 -5.61 -19.01 23.70
C VAL A 182 -4.45 -19.15 24.70
N ALA A 183 -4.20 -20.35 25.20
CA ALA A 183 -3.11 -20.60 26.15
C ALA A 183 -1.71 -20.43 25.53
N GLU A 184 -1.55 -20.67 24.22
CA GLU A 184 -0.29 -20.38 23.51
C GLU A 184 -0.10 -18.88 23.27
N ILE A 185 -1.18 -18.13 22.99
CA ILE A 185 -1.16 -16.66 22.87
C ILE A 185 -0.74 -16.03 24.20
N GLU A 186 -1.36 -16.43 25.31
CA GLU A 186 -1.03 -15.96 26.66
C GLU A 186 0.43 -16.28 27.02
N ALA A 187 0.84 -17.55 26.89
CA ALA A 187 2.21 -17.97 27.23
C ALA A 187 3.29 -17.35 26.32
N GLU A 188 2.99 -17.08 25.05
CA GLU A 188 3.93 -16.42 24.14
C GLU A 188 4.02 -14.91 24.42
N THR A 189 2.92 -14.27 24.81
CA THR A 189 2.90 -12.89 25.29
C THR A 189 3.83 -12.72 26.50
N GLU A 190 3.74 -13.58 27.51
CA GLU A 190 4.64 -13.55 28.67
C GLU A 190 6.13 -13.68 28.28
N ARG A 191 6.44 -14.52 27.28
CA ARG A 191 7.82 -14.68 26.76
C ARG A 191 8.29 -13.44 26.01
N ILE A 192 7.43 -12.78 25.24
CA ILE A 192 7.73 -11.52 24.53
C ILE A 192 8.09 -10.44 25.55
N LEU A 193 7.22 -10.20 26.53
CA LEU A 193 7.41 -9.20 27.59
C LEU A 193 8.70 -9.47 28.38
N SER A 194 8.92 -10.73 28.78
CA SER A 194 10.12 -11.16 29.52
C SER A 194 11.41 -10.95 28.72
N LYS A 195 11.39 -11.24 27.41
CA LYS A 195 12.54 -11.08 26.50
C LYS A 195 12.84 -9.60 26.27
N MET A 196 11.83 -8.78 25.99
CA MET A 196 11.98 -7.34 25.85
C MET A 196 12.56 -6.70 27.12
N LYS A 197 12.00 -7.04 28.30
CA LYS A 197 12.52 -6.58 29.60
C LYS A 197 13.99 -6.92 29.79
N ARG A 198 14.36 -8.17 29.52
CA ARG A 198 15.74 -8.66 29.70
C ARG A 198 16.73 -7.89 28.84
N VAL A 199 16.41 -7.61 27.57
CA VAL A 199 17.31 -6.87 26.68
C VAL A 199 17.50 -5.42 27.16
N ASP A 200 16.43 -4.76 27.60
CA ASP A 200 16.53 -3.42 28.21
C ASP A 200 17.41 -3.43 29.46
N ASP A 201 17.25 -4.43 30.33
CA ASP A 201 18.06 -4.58 31.55
C ASP A 201 19.54 -4.84 31.23
N GLU A 202 19.85 -5.65 30.19
CA GLU A 202 21.22 -5.85 29.72
C GLU A 202 21.86 -4.55 29.21
N ILE A 203 21.11 -3.68 28.53
CA ILE A 203 21.59 -2.38 28.02
C ILE A 203 21.75 -1.36 29.17
N ALA A 204 20.82 -1.36 30.14
CA ALA A 204 20.89 -0.52 31.32
C ALA A 204 22.07 -0.88 32.25
N ALA A 205 22.51 -2.14 32.26
CA ALA A 205 23.61 -2.63 33.09
C ALA A 205 25.02 -2.38 32.50
N LEU A 206 25.15 -1.81 31.29
CA LEU A 206 26.45 -1.56 30.67
C LEU A 206 27.28 -0.53 31.46
N SER A 207 28.54 -0.88 31.74
CA SER A 207 29.51 0.08 32.27
C SER A 207 29.91 1.10 31.19
N PRO A 208 30.34 2.33 31.54
CA PRO A 208 30.70 3.35 30.54
C PRO A 208 31.76 2.93 29.52
N ALA A 209 32.67 2.01 29.89
CA ALA A 209 33.69 1.46 28.99
C ALA A 209 33.15 0.39 28.02
N ALA A 210 32.00 -0.22 28.32
CA ALA A 210 31.35 -1.23 27.50
C ALA A 210 30.29 -0.65 26.53
N ILE A 211 30.08 0.67 26.53
CA ILE A 211 29.11 1.33 25.65
C ILE A 211 29.69 1.43 24.22
N SER A 212 29.34 0.46 23.39
CA SER A 212 29.50 0.50 21.92
C SER A 212 28.15 0.42 21.21
N PHE A 213 28.14 0.56 19.88
CA PHE A 213 26.92 0.37 19.10
C PHE A 213 26.41 -1.08 19.20
N GLU A 214 27.32 -2.04 19.04
CA GLU A 214 27.08 -3.49 19.11
C GLU A 214 26.61 -3.91 20.50
N GLY A 215 27.21 -3.33 21.55
CA GLY A 215 26.86 -3.61 22.94
C GLY A 215 25.48 -3.08 23.34
N SER A 216 24.94 -2.07 22.65
CA SER A 216 23.72 -1.36 23.06
C SER A 216 22.64 -1.26 21.97
N ALA A 217 22.78 -0.35 21.01
CA ALA A 217 21.76 -0.10 19.99
C ALA A 217 21.53 -1.29 19.04
N GLN A 218 22.56 -2.09 18.71
CA GLN A 218 22.38 -3.31 17.91
C GLN A 218 21.51 -4.35 18.64
N LYS A 219 21.61 -4.47 19.98
CA LYS A 219 20.72 -5.37 20.75
C LYS A 219 19.24 -4.99 20.60
N LEU A 220 18.93 -3.70 20.42
CA LEU A 220 17.56 -3.25 20.16
C LEU A 220 17.12 -3.59 18.73
N ILE A 221 18.01 -3.48 17.74
CA ILE A 221 17.74 -3.93 16.35
C ILE A 221 17.47 -5.43 16.29
N ASP A 222 18.31 -6.23 16.97
CA ASP A 222 18.20 -7.68 17.02
C ASP A 222 16.96 -8.14 17.80
N LEU A 223 16.60 -7.42 18.88
CA LEU A 223 15.34 -7.62 19.58
C LEU A 223 14.16 -7.27 18.68
N ASP A 224 14.15 -6.11 18.02
CA ASP A 224 13.07 -5.70 17.14
C ASP A 224 12.84 -6.77 16.07
N HIS A 225 13.91 -7.22 15.38
CA HIS A 225 13.90 -8.34 14.42
C HIS A 225 13.22 -9.59 15.01
N GLU A 226 13.66 -10.08 16.18
CA GLU A 226 13.06 -11.25 16.82
C GLU A 226 11.59 -11.04 17.22
N MET A 227 11.20 -9.81 17.59
CA MET A 227 9.86 -9.52 18.08
C MET A 227 8.83 -9.33 16.96
N LEU A 228 9.23 -8.96 15.73
CA LEU A 228 8.31 -8.64 14.63
C LEU A 228 7.21 -9.69 14.44
N SER A 229 7.61 -10.90 14.02
CA SER A 229 6.69 -12.00 13.76
C SER A 229 6.06 -12.55 15.05
N ARG A 230 6.79 -12.53 16.18
CA ARG A 230 6.29 -13.01 17.47
C ARG A 230 5.13 -12.17 18.01
N VAL A 231 5.22 -10.84 17.94
CA VAL A 231 4.14 -9.92 18.33
C VAL A 231 2.94 -10.10 17.40
N THR A 232 3.14 -10.09 16.08
CA THR A 232 2.05 -10.31 15.12
C THR A 232 1.31 -11.63 15.35
N ASN A 233 2.02 -12.71 15.71
CA ASN A 233 1.42 -14.02 16.00
C ASN A 233 0.45 -13.99 17.20
N VAL A 234 0.66 -13.09 18.17
CA VAL A 234 -0.21 -12.97 19.36
C VAL A 234 -1.24 -11.85 19.25
N THR A 235 -1.10 -10.87 18.35
CA THR A 235 -2.05 -9.74 18.23
C THR A 235 -2.93 -9.77 16.98
N PHE A 236 -2.41 -10.18 15.81
CA PHE A 236 -3.12 -9.98 14.53
C PHE A 236 -4.45 -10.73 14.41
N LEU A 237 -4.55 -11.93 15.01
CA LEU A 237 -5.80 -12.70 14.99
C LEU A 237 -6.97 -11.96 15.69
N GLY A 238 -6.69 -10.99 16.55
CA GLY A 238 -7.69 -10.06 17.12
C GLY A 238 -8.49 -9.30 16.05
N GLN A 239 -7.88 -9.03 14.90
CA GLN A 239 -8.48 -8.27 13.79
C GLN A 239 -9.24 -9.15 12.78
N VAL A 240 -8.99 -10.46 12.74
CA VAL A 240 -9.42 -11.31 11.60
C VAL A 240 -9.95 -12.70 11.96
N SER A 241 -9.73 -13.21 13.17
CA SER A 241 -10.20 -14.55 13.56
C SER A 241 -11.71 -14.60 13.64
N ALA A 242 -12.31 -15.71 13.20
CA ALA A 242 -13.73 -15.96 13.38
C ALA A 242 -14.06 -16.34 14.85
N ASP A 243 -13.12 -16.95 15.58
CA ASP A 243 -13.32 -17.31 16.99
C ASP A 243 -13.19 -16.10 17.92
N LYS A 244 -14.19 -15.90 18.79
CA LYS A 244 -14.21 -14.80 19.76
C LYS A 244 -13.16 -15.00 20.85
N ALA A 245 -12.94 -16.22 21.34
CA ALA A 245 -12.00 -16.44 22.44
C ALA A 245 -10.55 -16.13 22.01
N THR A 246 -10.16 -16.54 20.80
CA THR A 246 -8.91 -16.12 20.16
C THR A 246 -8.83 -14.59 20.03
N ARG A 247 -9.89 -13.92 19.54
CA ARG A 247 -9.86 -12.44 19.42
C ARG A 247 -9.66 -11.75 20.76
N ASP A 248 -10.45 -12.13 21.76
CA ASP A 248 -10.37 -11.57 23.12
C ASP A 248 -8.98 -11.78 23.75
N ALA A 249 -8.34 -12.94 23.49
CA ALA A 249 -6.98 -13.22 23.94
C ALA A 249 -5.94 -12.36 23.21
N CYS A 250 -6.08 -12.17 21.89
CA CYS A 250 -5.21 -11.29 21.11
C CYS A 250 -5.33 -9.82 21.51
N THR A 251 -6.54 -9.33 21.81
CA THR A 251 -6.74 -7.97 22.31
C THR A 251 -6.01 -7.75 23.64
N LYS A 252 -6.12 -8.70 24.58
CA LYS A 252 -5.37 -8.64 25.85
C LYS A 252 -3.85 -8.70 25.66
N ALA A 253 -3.38 -9.48 24.68
CA ALA A 253 -1.96 -9.55 24.35
C ALA A 253 -1.45 -8.21 23.80
N ASP A 254 -2.22 -7.58 22.91
CA ASP A 254 -1.93 -6.27 22.33
C ASP A 254 -1.90 -5.18 23.42
N GLU A 255 -2.92 -5.13 24.29
CA GLU A 255 -2.98 -4.25 25.46
C GLU A 255 -1.73 -4.40 26.35
N ALA A 256 -1.35 -5.64 26.71
CA ALA A 256 -0.20 -5.90 27.57
C ALA A 256 1.14 -5.53 26.92
N ILE A 257 1.27 -5.72 25.59
CA ILE A 257 2.47 -5.37 24.83
C ILE A 257 2.61 -3.86 24.65
N GLU A 258 1.52 -3.13 24.41
CA GLU A 258 1.50 -1.66 24.32
C GLU A 258 1.78 -1.02 25.69
N ASP A 259 1.11 -1.47 26.76
CA ASP A 259 1.38 -0.99 28.13
C ASP A 259 2.85 -1.20 28.51
N PHE A 260 3.41 -2.38 28.21
CA PHE A 260 4.83 -2.63 28.45
C PHE A 260 5.73 -1.76 27.57
N SER A 261 5.38 -1.57 26.30
CA SER A 261 6.12 -0.69 25.38
C SER A 261 6.16 0.76 25.86
N VAL A 262 5.07 1.26 26.46
CA VAL A 262 5.05 2.57 27.14
C VAL A 262 6.05 2.59 28.30
N LEU A 263 6.09 1.55 29.15
CA LEU A 263 7.07 1.45 30.25
C LEU A 263 8.51 1.41 29.74
N ARG A 264 8.82 0.60 28.72
CA ARG A 264 10.13 0.55 28.05
C ARG A 264 10.55 1.93 27.53
N SER A 265 9.61 2.66 26.91
CA SER A 265 9.84 3.99 26.35
C SER A 265 10.17 5.08 27.39
N MET A 266 9.98 4.78 28.69
CA MET A 266 10.27 5.65 29.83
C MET A 266 11.51 5.17 30.63
N ARG A 267 12.27 4.17 30.15
CA ARG A 267 13.50 3.65 30.78
C ARG A 267 14.64 4.67 30.78
N ALA A 268 14.72 5.50 31.82
CA ALA A 268 15.74 6.53 31.99
C ALA A 268 17.18 5.98 32.10
N ASP A 269 17.34 4.73 32.51
CA ASP A 269 18.60 3.98 32.52
C ASP A 269 19.04 3.56 31.10
N VAL A 270 18.16 2.95 30.31
CA VAL A 270 18.42 2.64 28.89
C VAL A 270 18.70 3.92 28.10
N TYR A 271 17.93 4.98 28.33
CA TYR A 271 18.16 6.29 27.72
C TYR A 271 19.57 6.83 28.03
N LYS A 272 20.05 6.75 29.27
CA LYS A 272 21.41 7.17 29.64
C LYS A 272 22.48 6.43 28.83
N THR A 273 22.36 5.12 28.67
CA THR A 273 23.27 4.31 27.86
C THR A 273 23.26 4.73 26.39
N ILE A 274 22.08 4.81 25.76
CA ILE A 274 21.94 5.15 24.33
C ILE A 274 22.37 6.60 24.05
N HIS A 275 22.09 7.54 24.96
CA HIS A 275 22.53 8.93 24.86
C HIS A 275 24.04 9.10 25.10
N ALA A 276 24.66 8.24 25.93
CA ALA A 276 26.12 8.18 26.05
C ALA A 276 26.78 7.66 24.76
N LEU A 277 26.20 6.63 24.10
CA LEU A 277 26.61 6.21 22.76
C LEU A 277 26.51 7.37 21.77
N TYR A 278 25.37 8.05 21.70
CA TYR A 278 25.12 9.18 20.80
C TYR A 278 26.13 10.34 20.95
N LYS A 279 26.59 10.60 22.18
CA LYS A 279 27.61 11.62 22.47
C LYS A 279 29.06 11.15 22.25
N SER A 280 29.28 9.86 22.01
CA SER A 280 30.63 9.29 21.88
C SER A 280 31.31 9.64 20.56
N ALA A 281 32.64 9.47 20.53
CA ALA A 281 33.40 9.49 19.28
C ALA A 281 33.13 8.27 18.39
N ALA A 282 32.55 7.19 18.93
CA ALA A 282 32.18 6.00 18.16
C ALA A 282 30.96 6.26 17.28
N PHE A 283 29.93 6.96 17.80
CA PHE A 283 28.74 7.34 17.03
C PHE A 283 29.09 8.10 15.74
N LYS A 284 30.05 9.03 15.81
CA LYS A 284 30.53 9.80 14.64
C LYS A 284 31.23 8.97 13.55
N LYS A 285 31.57 7.71 13.83
CA LYS A 285 32.21 6.76 12.90
C LYS A 285 31.24 5.74 12.32
N LEU A 286 30.00 5.68 12.82
CA LEU A 286 28.95 4.82 12.27
C LEU A 286 28.53 5.33 10.89
N ASP A 287 27.97 4.46 10.05
CA ASP A 287 27.39 4.87 8.77
C ASP A 287 26.13 5.74 8.96
N ALA A 288 25.68 6.40 7.90
CA ALA A 288 24.55 7.34 7.95
C ALA A 288 23.21 6.70 8.38
N VAL A 289 22.96 5.44 8.03
CA VAL A 289 21.70 4.74 8.37
C VAL A 289 21.71 4.37 9.85
N THR A 290 22.84 3.87 10.35
CA THR A 290 23.04 3.57 11.77
C THR A 290 23.04 4.84 12.63
N GLN A 291 23.66 5.93 12.16
CA GLN A 291 23.56 7.24 12.83
C GLN A 291 22.10 7.72 12.90
N ARG A 292 21.33 7.58 11.80
CA ARG A 292 19.89 7.90 11.77
C ARG A 292 19.12 7.07 12.80
N TYR A 293 19.41 5.77 12.95
CA TYR A 293 18.75 4.92 13.95
C TYR A 293 19.02 5.38 15.38
N VAL A 294 20.30 5.56 15.77
CA VAL A 294 20.67 5.99 17.13
C VAL A 294 20.11 7.39 17.44
N HIS A 295 20.18 8.33 16.48
CA HIS A 295 19.60 9.66 16.64
C HIS A 295 18.08 9.61 16.85
N ARG A 296 17.36 8.78 16.06
CA ARG A 296 15.91 8.62 16.22
C ARG A 296 15.53 7.93 17.53
N LEU A 297 16.32 6.97 18.04
CA LEU A 297 16.12 6.40 19.39
C LEU A 297 16.23 7.47 20.49
N VAL A 298 17.29 8.29 20.47
CA VAL A 298 17.46 9.40 21.42
C VAL A 298 16.26 10.34 21.35
N GLN A 299 15.82 10.70 20.14
CA GLN A 299 14.66 11.57 19.96
C GLN A 299 13.36 10.98 20.53
N ASP A 300 13.11 9.67 20.47
CA ASP A 300 11.91 9.10 21.07
C ASP A 300 11.91 9.24 22.60
N PHE A 301 13.04 8.91 23.24
CA PHE A 301 13.22 9.10 24.69
C PHE A 301 13.07 10.57 25.10
N GLU A 302 13.61 11.50 24.31
CA GLU A 302 13.42 12.94 24.51
C GLU A 302 11.96 13.40 24.29
N ARG A 303 11.25 12.81 23.33
CA ARG A 303 9.82 13.07 23.10
C ARG A 303 8.95 12.49 24.21
N ASN A 304 9.45 11.48 24.91
CA ASN A 304 8.87 10.94 26.13
C ASN A 304 9.22 11.74 27.39
N GLY A 305 10.13 12.71 27.30
CA GLY A 305 10.48 13.64 28.37
C GLY A 305 11.68 13.21 29.22
N LEU A 306 12.44 12.19 28.84
CA LEU A 306 13.54 11.66 29.68
C LEU A 306 14.77 12.59 29.79
N GLN A 307 14.81 13.67 29.01
CA GLN A 307 15.74 14.80 29.16
C GLN A 307 15.22 15.91 30.08
N LEU A 308 13.96 15.83 30.55
CA LEU A 308 13.36 16.75 31.51
C LEU A 308 13.68 16.30 32.96
N SER A 309 13.45 17.19 33.93
CA SER A 309 13.52 16.84 35.36
C SER A 309 12.44 15.82 35.76
N GLU A 310 12.70 15.03 36.80
CA GLU A 310 11.77 14.00 37.29
C GLU A 310 10.36 14.52 37.60
N ALA A 311 10.24 15.76 38.11
CA ALA A 311 8.96 16.41 38.33
C ALA A 311 8.17 16.56 37.02
N LYS A 312 8.82 17.07 35.96
CA LYS A 312 8.20 17.20 34.63
C LYS A 312 7.96 15.84 33.97
N GLN A 313 8.78 14.83 34.23
CA GLN A 313 8.51 13.46 33.75
C GLN A 313 7.22 12.90 34.36
N LYS A 314 6.97 13.11 35.66
CA LYS A 314 5.72 12.72 36.32
C LYS A 314 4.50 13.48 35.76
N GLU A 315 4.63 14.77 35.48
CA GLU A 315 3.58 15.55 34.80
C GLU A 315 3.28 14.99 33.38
N VAL A 316 4.31 14.73 32.58
CA VAL A 316 4.17 14.15 31.22
C VAL A 316 3.51 12.76 31.28
N GLN A 317 3.89 11.93 32.26
CA GLN A 317 3.28 10.61 32.47
C GLN A 317 1.79 10.71 32.81
N ALA A 318 1.42 11.60 33.74
CA ALA A 318 0.03 11.83 34.13
C ALA A 318 -0.83 12.33 32.95
N TRP A 319 -0.30 13.24 32.13
CA TRP A 319 -0.97 13.70 30.91
C TRP A 319 -1.14 12.57 29.89
N LYS A 320 -0.08 11.79 29.60
CA LYS A 320 -0.16 10.63 28.70
C LYS A 320 -1.23 9.62 29.13
N GLN A 321 -1.28 9.29 30.42
CA GLN A 321 -2.31 8.38 30.96
C GLN A 321 -3.73 8.94 30.82
N LYS A 322 -3.93 10.24 31.09
CA LYS A 322 -5.23 10.90 30.88
C LYS A 322 -5.65 10.89 29.41
N LEU A 323 -4.72 11.15 28.50
CA LEU A 323 -4.97 11.17 27.06
C LEU A 323 -5.28 9.78 26.51
N SER A 324 -4.56 8.74 26.95
CA SER A 324 -4.88 7.35 26.60
C SER A 324 -6.30 6.99 27.02
N LYS A 325 -6.68 7.25 28.28
CA LYS A 325 -8.05 7.01 28.78
C LYS A 325 -9.12 7.77 28.00
N LEU A 326 -8.87 9.03 27.64
CA LEU A 326 -9.80 9.82 26.82
C LEU A 326 -9.91 9.28 25.39
N GLY A 327 -8.81 8.80 24.79
CA GLY A 327 -8.81 8.18 23.47
C GLY A 327 -9.56 6.85 23.44
N ILE A 328 -9.35 6.00 24.45
CA ILE A 328 -10.09 4.74 24.63
C ILE A 328 -11.58 5.02 24.81
N GLN A 329 -11.96 5.91 25.73
CA GLN A 329 -13.37 6.27 25.95
C GLN A 329 -14.02 6.85 24.70
N PHE A 330 -13.30 7.69 23.94
CA PHE A 330 -13.79 8.24 22.68
C PHE A 330 -14.04 7.14 21.63
N HIS A 331 -13.13 6.17 21.52
CA HIS A 331 -13.30 5.03 20.61
C HIS A 331 -14.45 4.11 21.07
N GLN A 332 -14.56 3.82 22.38
CA GLN A 332 -15.67 3.04 22.93
C GLN A 332 -17.02 3.70 22.64
N ASN A 333 -17.16 5.00 22.91
CA ASN A 333 -18.39 5.75 22.65
C ASN A 333 -18.85 5.72 21.17
N LEU A 334 -17.92 5.54 20.22
CA LEU A 334 -18.21 5.43 18.78
C LEU A 334 -18.38 3.98 18.31
N THR A 335 -17.93 2.99 19.08
CA THR A 335 -17.97 1.56 18.71
C THR A 335 -19.14 0.84 19.38
N GLU A 336 -19.50 1.27 20.58
CA GLU A 336 -20.69 0.86 21.34
C GLU A 336 -21.91 1.73 20.99
N GLU A 337 -21.83 2.48 19.89
CA GLU A 337 -22.90 3.25 19.29
C GLU A 337 -23.96 2.29 18.71
N THR A 338 -25.22 2.43 19.14
CA THR A 338 -26.32 1.55 18.73
C THR A 338 -27.61 2.33 18.40
N VAL A 339 -27.52 3.59 17.96
CA VAL A 339 -28.69 4.32 17.49
C VAL A 339 -29.15 3.74 16.16
N GLU A 340 -30.39 3.29 16.15
CA GLU A 340 -31.11 2.81 14.96
C GLU A 340 -32.19 3.83 14.59
N VAL A 341 -32.43 4.03 13.30
CA VAL A 341 -33.55 4.83 12.80
C VAL A 341 -34.44 3.94 11.94
N ASN A 342 -35.72 3.87 12.32
CA ASN A 342 -36.69 2.96 11.70
C ASN A 342 -37.48 3.67 10.60
N PHE A 343 -37.33 3.19 9.36
CA PHE A 343 -37.99 3.72 8.18
C PHE A 343 -38.99 2.72 7.58
N SER A 344 -40.14 3.22 7.16
CA SER A 344 -41.07 2.47 6.31
C SER A 344 -40.50 2.28 4.89
N LEU A 345 -41.09 1.37 4.12
CA LEU A 345 -40.69 1.16 2.72
C LEU A 345 -40.84 2.42 1.85
N GLU A 346 -41.81 3.28 2.16
CA GLU A 346 -42.04 4.55 1.47
C GLU A 346 -40.97 5.60 1.81
N GLU A 347 -40.49 5.61 3.06
CA GLU A 347 -39.40 6.48 3.51
C GLU A 347 -38.03 6.07 2.94
N LEU A 348 -37.84 4.79 2.58
CA LEU A 348 -36.63 4.26 1.92
C LEU A 348 -36.63 4.39 0.39
N LYS A 349 -37.60 5.11 -0.20
CA LYS A 349 -37.75 5.27 -1.65
C LYS A 349 -36.50 5.88 -2.29
N GLY A 350 -35.89 5.13 -3.21
CA GLY A 350 -34.69 5.53 -3.97
C GLY A 350 -33.46 4.68 -3.68
N LEU A 351 -33.50 3.85 -2.63
CA LEU A 351 -32.51 2.80 -2.37
C LEU A 351 -32.79 1.56 -3.22
N SER A 352 -31.77 0.71 -3.43
CA SER A 352 -31.90 -0.51 -4.22
C SER A 352 -32.65 -1.63 -3.47
N GLU A 353 -33.30 -2.52 -4.22
CA GLU A 353 -33.99 -3.68 -3.64
C GLU A 353 -33.04 -4.60 -2.86
N ASP A 354 -31.82 -4.81 -3.37
CA ASP A 354 -30.78 -5.59 -2.68
C ASP A 354 -30.39 -4.96 -1.33
N PHE A 355 -30.33 -3.62 -1.23
CA PHE A 355 -30.04 -2.93 0.04
C PHE A 355 -31.19 -3.09 1.03
N ILE A 356 -32.43 -2.82 0.60
CA ILE A 356 -33.62 -2.91 1.46
C ILE A 356 -33.82 -4.35 1.95
N ALA A 357 -33.56 -5.35 1.11
CA ALA A 357 -33.64 -6.77 1.47
C ALA A 357 -32.57 -7.23 2.48
N ALA A 358 -31.49 -6.47 2.66
CA ALA A 358 -30.44 -6.74 3.63
C ALA A 358 -30.70 -6.08 5.01
N LEU A 359 -31.67 -5.17 5.12
CA LEU A 359 -32.02 -4.52 6.39
C LEU A 359 -32.83 -5.46 7.30
N GLU A 360 -32.57 -5.39 8.61
CA GLU A 360 -33.42 -6.05 9.59
C GLU A 360 -34.80 -5.35 9.65
N LYS A 361 -35.87 -6.15 9.68
CA LYS A 361 -37.24 -5.65 9.81
C LYS A 361 -37.71 -5.78 11.25
N GLY A 362 -38.09 -4.67 11.86
CA GLY A 362 -38.61 -4.61 13.22
C GLY A 362 -40.06 -5.11 13.34
N ASP A 363 -40.50 -5.31 14.59
CA ASP A 363 -41.86 -5.78 14.92
C ASP A 363 -42.96 -4.78 14.52
N ASP A 364 -42.61 -3.50 14.36
CA ASP A 364 -43.48 -2.43 13.84
C ASP A 364 -43.65 -2.49 12.31
N GLY A 365 -42.97 -3.43 11.64
CA GLY A 365 -42.98 -3.60 10.20
C GLY A 365 -42.09 -2.60 9.44
N LYS A 366 -41.33 -1.74 10.14
CA LYS A 366 -40.33 -0.85 9.56
C LYS A 366 -38.98 -1.56 9.42
N PHE A 367 -38.09 -0.99 8.61
CA PHE A 367 -36.72 -1.44 8.43
C PHE A 367 -35.78 -0.61 9.31
N LYS A 368 -34.89 -1.28 10.02
CA LYS A 368 -33.86 -0.69 10.86
C LYS A 368 -32.69 -0.24 10.00
N VAL A 369 -32.34 1.04 10.06
CA VAL A 369 -31.10 1.57 9.48
C VAL A 369 -30.19 2.01 10.62
N THR A 370 -28.95 1.52 10.62
CA THR A 370 -27.94 1.83 11.64
C THR A 370 -26.87 2.77 11.05
N PHE A 371 -26.08 3.41 11.91
CA PHE A 371 -24.92 4.21 11.48
C PHE A 371 -23.67 3.34 11.19
N ALA A 372 -23.82 2.01 11.12
CA ALA A 372 -22.73 1.06 11.00
C ALA A 372 -22.19 0.91 9.56
N SER A 373 -21.59 1.97 9.00
CA SER A 373 -20.31 1.93 8.26
C SER A 373 -19.97 3.26 7.57
N HIS A 374 -18.69 3.40 7.17
CA HIS A 374 -18.12 4.41 6.28
C HIS A 374 -18.16 5.90 6.67
N GLU A 375 -19.18 6.44 7.36
CA GLU A 375 -19.26 7.90 7.57
C GLU A 375 -18.48 8.42 8.80
N LEU A 376 -18.16 7.57 9.77
CA LEU A 376 -17.32 7.91 10.93
C LEU A 376 -15.82 8.07 10.61
N LEU A 377 -15.38 7.72 9.38
CA LEU A 377 -13.97 7.73 8.93
C LEU A 377 -13.28 9.09 9.17
N HIS A 378 -14.00 10.19 8.94
CA HIS A 378 -13.48 11.55 9.08
C HIS A 378 -13.19 11.93 10.55
N VAL A 379 -13.85 11.28 11.51
CA VAL A 379 -13.70 11.55 12.94
C VAL A 379 -12.53 10.76 13.54
N PHE A 380 -12.36 9.49 13.15
CA PHE A 380 -11.29 8.63 13.67
C PHE A 380 -9.88 9.09 13.29
N ALA A 381 -9.70 9.70 12.11
CA ALA A 381 -8.39 10.21 11.69
C ALA A 381 -7.86 11.37 12.56
N LEU A 382 -8.76 12.21 13.10
CA LEU A 382 -8.43 13.46 13.80
C LEU A 382 -8.01 13.27 15.26
N SER A 383 -8.55 12.26 15.96
CA SER A 383 -8.30 12.06 17.40
C SER A 383 -6.81 11.81 17.73
N ASN A 384 -6.09 11.16 16.81
CA ASN A 384 -4.67 10.82 16.94
C ASN A 384 -3.69 11.93 16.46
N LEU A 385 -4.16 13.13 16.10
CA LEU A 385 -3.29 14.22 15.60
C LEU A 385 -2.84 15.21 16.68
N LEU A 386 -3.71 15.53 17.65
CA LEU A 386 -3.62 16.78 18.42
C LEU A 386 -2.60 16.83 19.56
N VAL A 387 -1.82 15.76 19.82
CA VAL A 387 -1.05 15.64 21.08
C VAL A 387 0.45 15.38 20.93
N ARG A 388 1.03 15.53 19.73
CA ARG A 388 2.49 15.45 19.55
C ARG A 388 2.99 16.69 18.77
N PRO A 389 3.25 17.84 19.43
CA PRO A 389 3.72 19.09 18.79
C PRO A 389 5.15 19.04 18.20
N ARG A 390 5.69 17.84 18.00
CA ARG A 390 6.93 17.52 17.28
C ARG A 390 6.78 16.17 16.57
N ALA A 391 5.62 15.85 16.01
CA ALA A 391 5.50 14.65 15.19
C ALA A 391 6.58 14.68 14.10
N LEU A 392 7.21 13.54 13.81
CA LEU A 392 8.14 13.46 12.68
C LEU A 392 7.27 13.31 11.43
N VAL A 393 6.95 14.47 10.86
CA VAL A 393 6.06 14.68 9.72
C VAL A 393 6.80 15.55 8.70
N MET A 394 6.59 15.26 7.42
CA MET A 394 7.16 15.96 6.28
C MET A 394 6.82 17.45 6.29
N ALA A 395 5.67 17.85 6.84
CA ALA A 395 5.29 19.24 6.98
C ALA A 395 6.15 20.04 7.99
N GLU A 396 6.89 19.37 8.88
CA GLU A 396 7.76 19.90 9.95
C GLU A 396 7.11 20.80 11.01
N THR A 397 6.41 21.86 10.61
CA THR A 397 5.89 22.91 11.49
C THR A 397 4.40 23.19 11.28
N PRO A 398 3.65 23.62 12.33
CA PRO A 398 2.26 24.05 12.18
C PRO A 398 2.08 25.25 11.25
N ALA A 399 3.12 26.08 11.06
CA ALA A 399 3.09 27.22 10.15
C ALA A 399 3.01 26.76 8.69
N ASN A 400 3.80 25.75 8.31
CA ASN A 400 3.77 25.15 6.98
C ASN A 400 2.40 24.54 6.67
N VAL A 401 1.82 23.78 7.62
CA VAL A 401 0.47 23.21 7.49
C VAL A 401 -0.57 24.31 7.30
N LYS A 402 -0.53 25.38 8.11
CA LYS A 402 -1.48 26.49 7.99
C LYS A 402 -1.34 27.22 6.64
N ALA A 403 -0.12 27.44 6.17
CA ALA A 403 0.14 28.08 4.89
C ALA A 403 -0.39 27.24 3.71
N PHE A 404 -0.12 25.93 3.73
CA PHE A 404 -0.62 24.97 2.73
C PHE A 404 -2.16 24.93 2.68
N LEU A 405 -2.83 24.80 3.83
CA LEU A 405 -4.29 24.81 3.89
C LEU A 405 -4.89 26.14 3.41
N SER A 406 -4.27 27.27 3.77
CA SER A 406 -4.74 28.60 3.34
C SER A 406 -4.60 28.80 1.83
N ASP A 407 -3.52 28.31 1.22
CA ASP A 407 -3.31 28.32 -0.24
C ASP A 407 -4.30 27.39 -0.96
N LEU A 408 -4.60 26.22 -0.39
CA LEU A 408 -5.60 25.30 -0.91
C LEU A 408 -7.02 25.89 -0.85
N ASP A 409 -7.41 26.48 0.28
CA ASP A 409 -8.70 27.16 0.45
C ASP A 409 -8.88 28.30 -0.57
N ASN A 410 -7.86 29.14 -0.75
CA ASN A 410 -7.88 30.24 -1.72
C ASN A 410 -8.12 29.76 -3.17
N LYS A 411 -7.65 28.55 -3.51
CA LYS A 411 -7.82 27.94 -4.84
C LYS A 411 -9.14 27.19 -5.00
N LEU A 412 -9.58 26.47 -3.97
CA LEU A 412 -10.75 25.58 -4.04
C LEU A 412 -12.08 26.26 -3.68
N VAL A 413 -12.10 27.22 -2.75
CA VAL A 413 -13.35 27.89 -2.33
C VAL A 413 -14.14 28.54 -3.49
N PRO A 414 -13.51 29.19 -4.49
CA PRO A 414 -14.23 29.69 -5.66
C PRO A 414 -14.90 28.59 -6.50
N LEU A 415 -14.27 27.41 -6.61
CA LEU A 415 -14.83 26.26 -7.32
C LEU A 415 -15.96 25.62 -6.52
N ALA A 416 -15.74 25.37 -5.23
CA ALA A 416 -16.74 24.81 -4.32
C ALA A 416 -18.02 25.64 -4.25
N LYS A 417 -17.92 26.99 -4.32
CA LYS A 417 -19.10 27.88 -4.43
C LYS A 417 -19.89 27.63 -5.71
N LYS A 418 -19.22 27.55 -6.85
CA LYS A 418 -19.85 27.25 -8.15
C LYS A 418 -20.53 25.88 -8.14
N ASP A 419 -19.90 24.89 -7.51
CA ASP A 419 -20.47 23.54 -7.42
C ASP A 419 -21.68 23.51 -6.48
N LEU A 420 -21.62 24.18 -5.32
CA LEU A 420 -22.78 24.37 -4.44
C LEU A 420 -23.96 25.08 -5.13
N ASP A 421 -23.69 26.10 -5.96
CA ASP A 421 -24.73 26.77 -6.76
C ASP A 421 -25.36 25.81 -7.80
N ASN A 422 -24.60 24.87 -8.33
CA ASN A 422 -25.12 23.84 -9.24
C ASN A 422 -25.96 22.81 -8.49
N LEU A 423 -25.52 22.34 -7.31
CA LEU A 423 -26.31 21.45 -6.46
C LEU A 423 -27.62 22.12 -6.00
N LEU A 424 -27.57 23.40 -5.67
CA LEU A 424 -28.74 24.16 -5.22
C LEU A 424 -29.84 24.24 -6.29
N LYS A 425 -29.47 24.46 -7.56
CA LYS A 425 -30.41 24.42 -8.71
C LYS A 425 -31.00 23.04 -8.92
N LEU A 426 -30.22 21.97 -8.74
CA LEU A 426 -30.74 20.60 -8.80
C LEU A 426 -31.76 20.34 -7.68
N LYS A 427 -31.51 20.86 -6.48
CA LYS A 427 -32.45 20.79 -5.36
C LYS A 427 -33.73 21.58 -5.61
N GLU A 428 -33.63 22.79 -6.15
CA GLU A 428 -34.80 23.60 -6.52
C GLU A 428 -35.75 22.85 -7.47
N VAL A 429 -35.19 22.31 -8.57
CA VAL A 429 -35.96 21.54 -9.57
C VAL A 429 -36.52 20.22 -9.01
N ASP A 430 -35.74 19.48 -8.22
CA ASP A 430 -36.23 18.23 -7.62
C ASP A 430 -37.28 18.53 -6.51
N CYS A 431 -37.21 19.66 -5.81
CA CYS A 431 -38.24 20.12 -4.87
C CYS A 431 -39.54 20.48 -5.60
N GLU A 432 -39.47 21.29 -6.67
CA GLU A 432 -40.64 21.66 -7.49
C GLU A 432 -41.33 20.40 -8.05
N ARG A 433 -40.58 19.50 -8.70
CA ARG A 433 -41.11 18.27 -9.31
C ARG A 433 -41.83 17.36 -8.31
N ASN A 434 -41.33 17.27 -7.08
CA ASN A 434 -41.88 16.39 -6.06
C ASN A 434 -42.87 17.10 -5.10
N GLY A 435 -43.14 18.40 -5.28
CA GLY A 435 -43.97 19.19 -4.37
C GLY A 435 -43.35 19.40 -2.98
N TRP A 436 -42.03 19.29 -2.84
CA TRP A 436 -41.32 19.49 -1.57
C TRP A 436 -41.03 20.97 -1.32
N LYS A 437 -40.97 21.36 -0.04
CA LYS A 437 -40.56 22.71 0.35
C LYS A 437 -39.08 22.93 0.05
N PHE A 438 -38.78 23.84 -0.87
CA PHE A 438 -37.43 24.37 -1.06
C PHE A 438 -37.07 25.35 0.08
N ASP A 439 -35.88 25.21 0.65
CA ASP A 439 -35.39 26.02 1.78
C ASP A 439 -34.25 26.98 1.40
N GLY A 440 -33.88 27.05 0.11
CA GLY A 440 -32.88 27.99 -0.41
C GLY A 440 -31.42 27.65 -0.08
N LYS A 441 -31.13 26.43 0.39
CA LYS A 441 -29.76 26.01 0.76
C LYS A 441 -29.50 24.52 0.52
N ILE A 442 -28.22 24.15 0.42
CA ILE A 442 -27.77 22.76 0.53
C ILE A 442 -27.41 22.50 2.00
N ASN A 443 -28.10 21.55 2.64
CA ASN A 443 -27.76 21.06 3.96
C ASN A 443 -26.84 19.83 3.86
N MET A 444 -26.24 19.41 4.98
CA MET A 444 -25.33 18.25 4.99
C MET A 444 -25.98 16.95 4.48
N TRP A 445 -27.26 16.72 4.79
CA TRP A 445 -28.02 15.56 4.30
C TRP A 445 -28.42 15.67 2.82
N ASP A 446 -28.43 16.88 2.24
CA ASP A 446 -28.68 17.09 0.81
C ASP A 446 -27.41 16.84 -0.01
N PHE A 447 -26.23 17.16 0.55
CA PHE A 447 -24.97 17.29 -0.18
C PHE A 447 -24.60 16.03 -0.98
N ARG A 448 -24.54 14.87 -0.32
CA ARG A 448 -24.13 13.61 -0.95
C ARG A 448 -25.11 13.17 -2.04
N PHE A 449 -26.43 13.32 -1.80
CA PHE A 449 -27.47 13.01 -2.77
C PHE A 449 -27.37 13.88 -4.02
N TYR A 450 -27.26 15.21 -3.88
CA TYR A 450 -27.20 16.09 -5.05
C TYR A 450 -25.86 16.02 -5.79
N MET A 451 -24.76 15.70 -5.12
CA MET A 451 -23.48 15.40 -5.78
C MET A 451 -23.61 14.19 -6.71
N ASP A 452 -24.22 13.10 -6.22
CA ASP A 452 -24.53 11.90 -7.00
C ASP A 452 -25.46 12.22 -8.20
N GLN A 453 -26.52 12.99 -7.96
CA GLN A 453 -27.46 13.42 -9.01
C GLN A 453 -26.81 14.35 -10.04
N PHE A 454 -25.85 15.19 -9.63
CA PHE A 454 -25.08 16.04 -10.53
C PHE A 454 -24.23 15.20 -11.47
N VAL A 455 -23.47 14.23 -10.94
CA VAL A 455 -22.65 13.29 -11.73
C VAL A 455 -23.54 12.47 -12.68
N LYS A 456 -24.64 11.91 -12.20
CA LYS A 456 -25.60 11.16 -13.04
C LYS A 456 -26.16 11.99 -14.19
N LYS A 457 -26.58 13.25 -13.93
CA LYS A 457 -27.17 14.14 -14.95
C LYS A 457 -26.15 14.76 -15.92
N HIS A 458 -24.94 15.09 -15.48
CA HIS A 458 -23.96 15.86 -16.28
C HIS A 458 -22.81 15.03 -16.85
N CYS A 459 -22.46 13.91 -16.20
CA CYS A 459 -21.41 13.00 -16.67
C CYS A 459 -21.98 11.74 -17.36
N SER A 460 -23.30 11.50 -17.27
CA SER A 460 -23.97 10.28 -17.76
C SER A 460 -23.43 8.96 -17.15
N ILE A 461 -22.85 9.03 -15.94
CA ILE A 461 -22.30 7.87 -15.24
C ILE A 461 -23.36 7.33 -14.27
N ASP A 462 -23.72 6.05 -14.45
CA ASP A 462 -24.61 5.30 -13.57
C ASP A 462 -23.79 4.30 -12.76
N ALA A 463 -23.56 4.60 -11.48
CA ALA A 463 -22.66 3.84 -10.61
C ALA A 463 -23.03 2.35 -10.53
N GLU A 464 -24.33 2.02 -10.50
CA GLU A 464 -24.78 0.62 -10.39
C GLU A 464 -24.49 -0.18 -11.66
N LYS A 465 -24.70 0.42 -12.85
CA LYS A 465 -24.30 -0.21 -14.12
C LYS A 465 -22.80 -0.35 -14.26
N VAL A 466 -22.03 0.62 -13.74
CA VAL A 466 -20.56 0.54 -13.73
C VAL A 466 -20.07 -0.65 -12.91
N ARG A 467 -20.77 -1.07 -11.84
CA ARG A 467 -20.39 -2.26 -11.04
C ARG A 467 -20.34 -3.55 -11.87
N GLU A 468 -21.20 -3.68 -12.89
CA GLU A 468 -21.27 -4.87 -13.74
C GLU A 468 -19.96 -5.15 -14.51
N PHE A 469 -19.16 -4.10 -14.76
CA PHE A 469 -17.86 -4.19 -15.44
C PHE A 469 -16.70 -4.57 -14.51
N PHE A 470 -16.90 -4.55 -13.19
CA PHE A 470 -15.87 -4.85 -12.19
C PHE A 470 -16.15 -6.11 -11.35
N PRO A 471 -16.27 -7.32 -11.94
CA PRO A 471 -16.23 -8.56 -11.16
C PRO A 471 -14.91 -8.69 -10.37
N LEU A 472 -15.00 -8.90 -9.06
CA LEU A 472 -13.84 -8.93 -8.15
C LEU A 472 -12.73 -9.89 -8.61
N ALA A 473 -13.09 -11.04 -9.18
CA ALA A 473 -12.11 -12.02 -9.68
C ALA A 473 -11.29 -11.48 -10.87
N HIS A 474 -11.90 -10.68 -11.75
CA HIS A 474 -11.23 -10.01 -12.85
C HIS A 474 -10.39 -8.84 -12.33
N VAL A 475 -10.97 -7.97 -11.49
CA VAL A 475 -10.24 -6.85 -10.86
C VAL A 475 -9.00 -7.34 -10.12
N THR A 476 -9.10 -8.40 -9.32
CA THR A 476 -7.95 -9.02 -8.64
C THR A 476 -6.89 -9.50 -9.65
N THR A 477 -7.31 -10.09 -10.77
CA THR A 477 -6.37 -10.63 -11.77
C THR A 477 -5.60 -9.50 -12.45
N GLU A 478 -6.29 -8.46 -12.93
CA GLU A 478 -5.65 -7.36 -13.65
C GLU A 478 -4.87 -6.43 -12.71
N LEU A 479 -5.37 -6.15 -11.49
CA LEU A 479 -4.62 -5.41 -10.47
C LEU A 479 -3.28 -6.12 -10.19
N LEU A 480 -3.31 -7.44 -9.95
CA LEU A 480 -2.09 -8.20 -9.73
C LEU A 480 -1.19 -8.23 -10.98
N ALA A 481 -1.74 -8.19 -12.20
CA ALA A 481 -0.95 -8.09 -13.43
C ALA A 481 -0.26 -6.71 -13.56
N MET A 482 -1.00 -5.62 -13.38
CA MET A 482 -0.47 -4.24 -13.44
C MET A 482 0.66 -4.02 -12.43
N TYR A 483 0.50 -4.50 -11.18
CA TYR A 483 1.54 -4.37 -10.16
C TYR A 483 2.77 -5.25 -10.45
N GLN A 484 2.62 -6.41 -11.10
CA GLN A 484 3.75 -7.22 -11.57
C GLN A 484 4.53 -6.51 -12.68
N GLU A 485 3.84 -5.89 -13.64
CA GLU A 485 4.46 -5.12 -14.72
C GLU A 485 5.16 -3.86 -14.19
N LEU A 486 4.42 -2.99 -13.48
CA LEU A 486 4.91 -1.71 -12.98
C LEU A 486 6.15 -1.83 -12.08
N LEU A 487 6.19 -2.87 -11.24
CA LEU A 487 7.26 -3.06 -10.24
C LEU A 487 8.30 -4.12 -10.64
N SER A 488 8.18 -4.73 -11.83
CA SER A 488 9.02 -5.86 -12.27
C SER A 488 9.02 -7.01 -11.26
N LEU A 489 7.83 -7.44 -10.85
CA LEU A 489 7.60 -8.51 -9.88
C LEU A 489 6.90 -9.71 -10.52
N LYS A 490 6.95 -10.84 -9.82
CA LYS A 490 6.20 -12.05 -10.15
C LYS A 490 5.49 -12.58 -8.91
N PHE A 491 4.17 -12.65 -8.97
CA PHE A 491 3.34 -13.17 -7.89
C PHE A 491 3.00 -14.64 -8.15
N VAL A 492 3.17 -15.48 -7.12
CA VAL A 492 2.89 -16.92 -7.19
C VAL A 492 1.95 -17.28 -6.05
N GLU A 493 0.71 -17.63 -6.39
CA GLU A 493 -0.27 -18.07 -5.41
C GLU A 493 0.14 -19.39 -4.77
N ILE A 494 0.02 -19.45 -3.44
CA ILE A 494 0.34 -20.63 -2.63
C ILE A 494 -0.93 -21.47 -2.50
N SER A 495 -0.94 -22.66 -3.11
CA SER A 495 -2.14 -23.51 -3.22
C SER A 495 -2.63 -24.13 -1.92
N GLN A 496 -1.80 -24.19 -0.87
CA GLN A 496 -2.14 -24.71 0.45
C GLN A 496 -1.42 -23.87 1.53
N PRO A 497 -1.85 -22.62 1.75
CA PRO A 497 -1.15 -21.68 2.60
C PRO A 497 -1.50 -21.88 4.08
N HIS A 498 -0.66 -21.34 4.97
CA HIS A 498 -1.00 -21.21 6.38
C HIS A 498 -1.77 -19.90 6.57
N VAL A 499 -3.07 -19.99 6.87
CA VAL A 499 -3.99 -18.84 6.89
C VAL A 499 -5.02 -18.96 8.01
N TRP A 500 -5.49 -17.82 8.50
CA TRP A 500 -6.50 -17.71 9.56
C TRP A 500 -7.94 -17.99 9.12
N HIS A 501 -8.22 -17.99 7.81
CA HIS A 501 -9.55 -18.28 7.27
C HIS A 501 -9.47 -18.91 5.88
N LYS A 502 -10.43 -19.79 5.55
CA LYS A 502 -10.46 -20.59 4.31
C LYS A 502 -10.49 -19.75 3.01
N ASP A 503 -11.02 -18.53 3.09
CA ASP A 503 -11.21 -17.64 1.93
C ASP A 503 -10.00 -16.69 1.75
N VAL A 504 -8.99 -16.78 2.62
CA VAL A 504 -7.75 -15.99 2.55
C VAL A 504 -6.79 -16.63 1.56
N ARG A 505 -6.34 -15.85 0.59
CA ARG A 505 -5.34 -16.27 -0.40
C ARG A 505 -3.97 -15.75 0.01
N MET A 506 -2.91 -16.50 -0.28
CA MET A 506 -1.52 -16.12 0.03
C MET A 506 -0.68 -16.20 -1.24
N PHE A 507 0.21 -15.24 -1.43
CA PHE A 507 1.10 -15.14 -2.58
C PHE A 507 2.55 -14.96 -2.11
N ALA A 508 3.47 -15.65 -2.78
CA ALA A 508 4.90 -15.34 -2.72
C ALA A 508 5.26 -14.39 -3.86
N VAL A 509 6.03 -13.35 -3.53
CA VAL A 509 6.48 -12.33 -4.48
C VAL A 509 7.95 -12.53 -4.78
N TYR A 510 8.27 -12.65 -6.06
CA TYR A 510 9.63 -12.78 -6.57
C TYR A 510 10.00 -11.59 -7.43
N ASP A 511 11.28 -11.24 -7.42
CA ASP A 511 11.85 -10.25 -8.33
C ASP A 511 11.90 -10.83 -9.75
N ALA A 512 11.41 -10.07 -10.74
CA ALA A 512 11.40 -10.47 -12.15
C ALA A 512 12.51 -9.79 -12.98
N ARG A 513 13.29 -8.86 -12.40
CA ARG A 513 14.43 -8.23 -13.08
C ARG A 513 15.47 -9.28 -13.48
N PRO A 514 16.10 -9.22 -14.67
CA PRO A 514 17.09 -10.20 -15.11
C PRO A 514 18.22 -10.49 -14.09
N GLN A 515 18.72 -9.45 -13.41
CA GLN A 515 19.82 -9.54 -12.45
C GLN A 515 19.44 -10.02 -11.03
N LYS A 516 18.14 -10.05 -10.70
CA LYS A 516 17.61 -10.53 -9.41
C LYS A 516 16.58 -11.66 -9.58
N ALA A 517 16.39 -12.16 -10.81
CA ALA A 517 15.30 -13.05 -11.20
C ALA A 517 15.13 -14.26 -10.27
N GLY A 518 13.94 -14.39 -9.68
CA GLY A 518 13.62 -15.49 -8.76
C GLY A 518 14.11 -15.30 -7.32
N ARG A 519 14.75 -14.17 -6.99
CA ARG A 519 14.94 -13.75 -5.59
C ARG A 519 13.59 -13.49 -4.94
N LEU A 520 13.35 -14.06 -3.77
CA LEU A 520 12.17 -13.76 -2.96
C LEU A 520 12.22 -12.29 -2.51
N VAL A 521 11.12 -11.58 -2.67
CA VAL A 521 10.90 -10.21 -2.17
C VAL A 521 10.12 -10.26 -0.86
N GLY A 522 9.04 -11.03 -0.81
CA GLY A 522 8.21 -11.18 0.38
C GLY A 522 6.93 -11.98 0.12
N HIS A 523 5.95 -11.86 1.00
CA HIS A 523 4.66 -12.52 0.89
C HIS A 523 3.50 -11.55 1.11
N PHE A 524 2.36 -11.76 0.46
CA PHE A 524 1.14 -11.07 0.85
C PHE A 524 -0.06 -11.99 0.97
N TYR A 525 -1.03 -11.55 1.76
CA TYR A 525 -2.31 -12.19 1.98
C TYR A 525 -3.44 -11.28 1.50
N LEU A 526 -4.49 -11.87 0.92
CA LEU A 526 -5.72 -11.18 0.54
C LEU A 526 -6.88 -11.74 1.34
N ASP A 527 -7.50 -10.90 2.17
CA ASP A 527 -8.68 -11.22 2.99
C ASP A 527 -9.81 -10.23 2.66
N LEU A 528 -10.56 -10.53 1.60
CA LEU A 528 -11.38 -9.53 0.90
C LEU A 528 -12.88 -9.51 1.27
N PHE A 529 -13.35 -10.50 2.03
CA PHE A 529 -14.79 -10.70 2.30
C PHE A 529 -15.18 -10.43 3.76
N PRO A 530 -16.36 -9.83 4.03
CA PRO A 530 -16.84 -9.61 5.38
C PRO A 530 -17.20 -10.93 6.08
N ARG A 531 -17.01 -10.96 7.39
CA ARG A 531 -17.48 -12.04 8.29
C ARG A 531 -17.56 -11.54 9.75
N PRO A 532 -18.37 -12.16 10.62
CA PRO A 532 -18.47 -11.76 12.02
C PRO A 532 -17.11 -11.72 12.72
N GLY A 533 -16.85 -10.61 13.43
CA GLY A 533 -15.62 -10.41 14.20
C GLY A 533 -14.38 -10.01 13.41
N LYS A 534 -14.48 -9.85 12.08
CA LYS A 534 -13.40 -9.29 11.25
C LYS A 534 -13.42 -7.75 11.29
N TYR A 535 -12.24 -7.15 11.21
CA TYR A 535 -12.03 -5.71 11.02
C TYR A 535 -12.88 -5.14 9.87
N GLY A 536 -13.65 -4.08 10.17
CA GLY A 536 -14.73 -3.58 9.32
C GLY A 536 -14.32 -2.70 8.13
N HIS A 537 -13.07 -2.25 8.05
CA HIS A 537 -12.60 -1.34 6.99
C HIS A 537 -11.61 -2.03 6.03
N ALA A 538 -11.32 -1.36 4.92
CA ALA A 538 -10.17 -1.69 4.11
C ALA A 538 -8.89 -1.21 4.84
N ALA A 539 -7.84 -2.04 4.86
CA ALA A 539 -6.55 -1.72 5.46
C ALA A 539 -5.44 -2.71 5.05
N CYS A 540 -4.22 -2.22 4.87
CA CYS A 540 -3.00 -3.03 4.79
C CYS A 540 -2.33 -3.19 6.17
N PHE A 541 -2.36 -4.42 6.70
CA PHE A 541 -1.63 -4.80 7.92
C PHE A 541 -0.23 -5.31 7.56
N THR A 542 0.82 -4.67 8.10
CA THR A 542 2.17 -5.23 8.05
C THR A 542 2.28 -6.35 9.07
N LEU A 543 2.49 -7.59 8.60
CA LEU A 543 2.60 -8.79 9.44
C LEU A 543 4.05 -9.14 9.80
N GLN A 544 4.99 -8.81 8.93
CA GLN A 544 6.41 -9.07 9.14
C GLN A 544 7.18 -8.02 8.35
N GLN A 545 8.24 -7.43 8.92
CA GLN A 545 9.02 -6.41 8.22
C GLN A 545 10.29 -6.99 7.59
N GLY A 546 10.67 -6.42 6.44
CA GLY A 546 11.95 -6.74 5.79
C GLY A 546 13.11 -6.15 6.58
N CYS A 547 14.01 -6.99 7.09
CA CYS A 547 15.15 -6.56 7.90
C CYS A 547 16.25 -7.63 7.98
N VAL A 548 17.38 -7.30 8.60
CA VAL A 548 18.52 -8.19 8.84
C VAL A 548 19.03 -8.02 10.27
N ASN A 549 19.30 -9.11 10.98
CA ASN A 549 19.91 -9.07 12.31
C ASN A 549 21.45 -9.06 12.26
N SER A 550 22.10 -8.88 13.41
CA SER A 550 23.56 -8.88 13.55
C SER A 550 24.26 -10.16 13.06
N ALA A 551 23.54 -11.29 12.96
CA ALA A 551 24.04 -12.54 12.40
C ALA A 551 23.91 -12.64 10.86
N GLY A 552 23.43 -11.60 10.18
CA GLY A 552 23.22 -11.57 8.74
C GLY A 552 21.97 -12.34 8.27
N VAL A 553 21.11 -12.78 9.18
CA VAL A 553 19.86 -13.50 8.83
C VAL A 553 18.81 -12.48 8.39
N ARG A 554 18.38 -12.57 7.13
CA ARG A 554 17.30 -11.76 6.59
C ARG A 554 15.94 -12.35 6.95
N GLU A 555 15.07 -11.51 7.50
CA GLU A 555 13.64 -11.77 7.59
C GLU A 555 12.94 -11.07 6.41
N TYR A 556 12.05 -11.80 5.72
CA TYR A 556 11.35 -11.29 4.54
C TYR A 556 10.06 -10.59 4.94
N PRO A 557 9.68 -9.47 4.30
CA PRO A 557 8.43 -8.79 4.62
C PRO A 557 7.21 -9.64 4.29
N ALA A 558 6.15 -9.47 5.09
CA ALA A 558 4.84 -10.03 4.86
C ALA A 558 3.74 -9.02 5.22
N ALA A 559 2.71 -8.90 4.40
CA ALA A 559 1.59 -8.00 4.64
C ALA A 559 0.23 -8.65 4.30
N ALA A 560 -0.84 -8.22 4.96
CA ALA A 560 -2.20 -8.65 4.69
C ALA A 560 -3.04 -7.46 4.25
N MET A 561 -3.58 -7.52 3.04
CA MET A 561 -4.66 -6.64 2.63
C MET A 561 -5.98 -7.21 3.16
N VAL A 562 -6.64 -6.43 4.01
CA VAL A 562 -7.97 -6.69 4.55
C VAL A 562 -8.96 -5.75 3.85
N ALA A 563 -10.07 -6.29 3.37
CA ALA A 563 -11.21 -5.54 2.83
C ALA A 563 -12.52 -6.28 3.06
N ASN A 564 -13.65 -5.63 2.80
CA ASN A 564 -15.00 -6.17 3.06
C ASN A 564 -15.91 -6.05 1.83
N PHE A 565 -15.39 -6.40 0.66
CA PHE A 565 -16.17 -6.46 -0.58
C PHE A 565 -17.25 -7.55 -0.50
N ASN A 566 -18.41 -7.30 -1.09
CA ASN A 566 -19.53 -8.24 -1.07
C ASN A 566 -19.11 -9.63 -1.60
N ALA A 567 -19.34 -10.68 -0.81
CA ALA A 567 -18.98 -12.04 -1.19
C ALA A 567 -19.83 -12.54 -2.38
N PRO A 568 -19.26 -13.36 -3.30
CA PRO A 568 -20.03 -13.93 -4.40
C PRO A 568 -21.08 -14.91 -3.85
N THR A 569 -22.28 -14.86 -4.41
CA THR A 569 -23.36 -15.81 -4.11
C THR A 569 -23.51 -16.83 -5.24
N LYS A 570 -24.40 -17.83 -5.07
CA LYS A 570 -24.73 -18.77 -6.16
C LYS A 570 -25.41 -18.10 -7.36
N ALA A 571 -26.00 -16.91 -7.18
CA ALA A 571 -26.83 -16.25 -8.18
C ALA A 571 -26.18 -14.98 -8.78
N LYS A 572 -25.39 -14.25 -7.98
CA LYS A 572 -24.70 -13.01 -8.37
C LYS A 572 -23.20 -13.11 -8.03
N PRO A 573 -22.28 -12.78 -8.96
CA PRO A 573 -20.86 -12.65 -8.65
C PRO A 573 -20.61 -11.47 -7.69
N SER A 574 -19.42 -11.43 -7.09
CA SER A 574 -18.93 -10.25 -6.39
C SER A 574 -18.61 -9.17 -7.42
N LEU A 575 -19.35 -8.07 -7.42
CA LEU A 575 -19.19 -6.90 -8.27
C LEU A 575 -18.73 -5.71 -7.41
N LEU A 576 -17.73 -4.96 -7.86
CA LEU A 576 -17.19 -3.80 -7.14
C LEU A 576 -17.71 -2.49 -7.73
N GLY A 577 -17.96 -1.50 -6.87
CA GLY A 577 -18.06 -0.11 -7.30
C GLY A 577 -16.70 0.43 -7.71
N HIS A 578 -16.68 1.42 -8.59
CA HIS A 578 -15.43 2.07 -9.00
C HIS A 578 -14.60 2.55 -7.79
N GLN A 579 -15.23 3.14 -6.78
CA GLN A 579 -14.56 3.53 -5.53
C GLN A 579 -14.00 2.33 -4.73
N GLU A 580 -14.62 1.15 -4.79
CA GLU A 580 -14.07 -0.07 -4.18
C GLU A 580 -12.85 -0.58 -4.96
N VAL A 581 -12.80 -0.40 -6.28
CA VAL A 581 -11.61 -0.65 -7.10
C VAL A 581 -10.49 0.32 -6.73
N VAL A 582 -10.78 1.63 -6.60
CA VAL A 582 -9.83 2.65 -6.12
C VAL A 582 -9.26 2.26 -4.75
N THR A 583 -10.12 1.88 -3.79
CA THR A 583 -9.69 1.41 -2.47
C THR A 583 -8.84 0.13 -2.54
N TYR A 584 -9.14 -0.80 -3.45
CA TYR A 584 -8.30 -1.98 -3.67
C TYR A 584 -6.90 -1.56 -4.16
N PHE A 585 -6.81 -0.67 -5.16
CA PHE A 585 -5.53 -0.15 -5.64
C PHE A 585 -4.74 0.57 -4.54
N HIS A 586 -5.41 1.40 -3.74
CA HIS A 586 -4.81 2.12 -2.61
C HIS A 586 -4.18 1.14 -1.60
N GLU A 587 -4.96 0.19 -1.06
CA GLU A 587 -4.46 -0.72 -0.02
C GLU A 587 -3.40 -1.68 -0.56
N PHE A 588 -3.50 -2.10 -1.82
CA PHE A 588 -2.44 -2.90 -2.44
C PHE A 588 -1.16 -2.07 -2.69
N GLY A 589 -1.27 -0.75 -2.84
CA GLY A 589 -0.14 0.17 -2.82
C GLY A 589 0.63 0.11 -1.50
N HIS A 590 -0.07 0.09 -0.37
CA HIS A 590 0.54 -0.12 0.96
C HIS A 590 1.19 -1.51 1.09
N VAL A 591 0.57 -2.56 0.54
CA VAL A 591 1.20 -3.91 0.48
C VAL A 591 2.52 -3.85 -0.29
N MET A 592 2.55 -3.22 -1.47
CA MET A 592 3.77 -3.11 -2.27
C MET A 592 4.82 -2.21 -1.60
N HIS A 593 4.42 -1.13 -0.93
CA HIS A 593 5.31 -0.30 -0.11
C HIS A 593 5.95 -1.11 1.03
N CYS A 594 5.20 -2.02 1.66
CA CYS A 594 5.73 -2.96 2.65
C CYS A 594 6.72 -3.97 2.04
N LEU A 595 6.41 -4.58 0.90
CA LEU A 595 7.23 -5.66 0.35
C LEU A 595 8.47 -5.18 -0.39
N CYS A 596 8.40 -4.04 -1.08
CA CYS A 596 9.49 -3.52 -1.90
C CYS A 596 10.56 -2.74 -1.12
N SER A 597 10.39 -2.56 0.20
CA SER A 597 11.39 -1.88 1.04
C SER A 597 12.64 -2.75 1.22
N GLU A 598 13.74 -2.40 0.54
CA GLU A 598 15.07 -3.00 0.74
C GLU A 598 15.85 -2.23 1.82
N VAL A 599 15.52 -2.46 3.10
CA VAL A 599 16.29 -1.97 4.26
C VAL A 599 16.73 -3.11 5.18
N ASP A 600 17.69 -2.83 6.05
CA ASP A 600 18.22 -3.80 7.02
C ASP A 600 17.75 -3.53 8.46
N ILE A 601 17.48 -2.27 8.83
CA ILE A 601 16.99 -1.91 10.17
C ILE A 601 15.45 -1.94 10.21
N PRO A 602 14.80 -2.76 11.07
CA PRO A 602 13.33 -2.91 11.13
C PRO A 602 12.58 -1.58 11.28
N ARG A 603 13.15 -0.64 12.03
CA ARG A 603 12.58 0.69 12.28
C ARG A 603 12.25 1.46 11.00
N PHE A 604 12.97 1.24 9.90
CA PHE A 604 12.79 1.97 8.64
C PHE A 604 12.13 1.11 7.55
N ALA A 605 11.60 -0.06 7.91
CA ALA A 605 11.07 -1.02 6.96
C ALA A 605 9.59 -0.79 6.63
N GLY A 606 9.22 -1.09 5.39
CA GLY A 606 7.88 -0.91 4.85
C GLY A 606 7.34 0.50 5.02
N THR A 607 6.08 0.60 5.46
CA THR A 607 5.34 1.86 5.64
C THR A 607 5.78 2.70 6.85
N ARG A 608 6.92 2.41 7.50
CA ARG A 608 7.48 3.19 8.63
C ARG A 608 8.19 4.48 8.18
N VAL A 609 7.47 5.28 7.41
CA VAL A 609 7.84 6.63 6.94
C VAL A 609 7.12 7.72 7.77
N GLU A 610 7.37 8.99 7.46
CA GLU A 610 6.64 10.12 8.01
C GLU A 610 5.11 9.99 7.77
N ARG A 611 4.29 10.25 8.80
CA ARG A 611 2.84 9.90 8.81
C ARG A 611 2.01 10.64 7.75
N ASP A 612 2.43 11.83 7.36
CA ASP A 612 1.85 12.65 6.30
C ASP A 612 2.45 12.35 4.90
N PHE A 613 3.38 11.40 4.80
CA PHE A 613 3.91 10.87 3.55
C PHE A 613 3.46 9.43 3.25
N VAL A 614 3.07 8.64 4.26
CA VAL A 614 2.74 7.21 4.08
C VAL A 614 1.64 6.93 3.05
N GLU A 615 0.67 7.83 2.91
CA GLU A 615 -0.43 7.73 1.93
C GLU A 615 -0.02 8.13 0.51
N ALA A 616 1.06 8.89 0.33
CA ALA A 616 1.42 9.45 -0.97
C ALA A 616 1.72 8.39 -2.06
N PRO A 617 2.39 7.26 -1.76
CA PRO A 617 2.53 6.16 -2.72
C PRO A 617 1.18 5.52 -3.10
N SER A 618 0.30 5.29 -2.13
CA SER A 618 -1.01 4.65 -2.35
C SER A 618 -1.95 5.56 -3.14
N GLN A 619 -2.04 6.84 -2.78
CA GLN A 619 -2.79 7.86 -3.51
C GLN A 619 -2.22 8.13 -4.92
N MET A 620 -0.91 7.96 -5.14
CA MET A 620 -0.35 7.98 -6.48
C MET A 620 -0.89 6.80 -7.31
N LEU A 621 -0.98 5.61 -6.73
CA LEU A 621 -1.42 4.39 -7.41
C LEU A 621 -2.93 4.36 -7.69
N GLU A 622 -3.74 5.10 -6.92
CA GLU A 622 -5.16 5.33 -7.23
C GLU A 622 -5.39 5.92 -8.63
N ASN A 623 -4.44 6.70 -9.18
CA ASN A 623 -4.59 7.30 -10.51
C ASN A 623 -4.74 6.28 -11.64
N TRP A 624 -4.24 5.04 -11.47
CA TRP A 624 -4.49 3.97 -12.45
C TRP A 624 -5.98 3.69 -12.60
N CYS A 625 -6.78 3.82 -11.54
CA CYS A 625 -8.23 3.65 -11.60
C CYS A 625 -8.97 4.80 -12.32
N TRP A 626 -8.28 5.85 -12.71
CA TRP A 626 -8.85 7.00 -13.42
C TRP A 626 -8.33 7.14 -14.86
N GLU A 627 -7.31 6.36 -15.23
CA GLU A 627 -6.78 6.30 -16.59
C GLU A 627 -7.52 5.29 -17.46
N LYS A 628 -7.67 5.61 -18.75
CA LYS A 628 -8.47 4.78 -19.66
C LYS A 628 -7.88 3.38 -19.89
N GLU A 629 -6.55 3.28 -20.06
CA GLU A 629 -5.89 2.02 -20.41
C GLU A 629 -5.95 0.98 -19.28
N PRO A 630 -5.64 1.30 -18.00
CA PRO A 630 -5.80 0.35 -16.88
C PRO A 630 -7.25 -0.08 -16.59
N LEU A 631 -8.25 0.67 -17.07
CA LEU A 631 -9.67 0.36 -16.91
C LEU A 631 -10.24 -0.56 -18.03
N GLN A 632 -9.46 -0.91 -19.07
CA GLN A 632 -9.90 -1.61 -20.29
C GLN A 632 -9.31 -3.02 -20.50
#